data_AF-A0A7X0C4D1-F1
#
_entry.id   AF-A0A7X0C4D1-F1
#
_cell.length_a   1.000
_cell.length_b   1.000
_cell.length_c   1.000
_cell.angle_alpha   90.00
_cell.angle_beta   90.00
_cell.angle_gamma   90.00
#
_symmetry.space_group_name_H-M   'P 1'
#
loop_
_entity.id
_entity.type
_entity.pdbx_description
1 polymer ?
#
loop_
_entity_poly.entity_id
_entity_poly.type
_entity_poly.pdbx_seq_one_letter_code
_entity_poly.pdbx_strand_id
1 'polypeptide(L)'
;MITKRSKANKADSPPRGVTAIKGLRVNHIPKGFTYGQVRVGAHDGIREYGYQWSDNRDDIDRKRRSLWVRVVCWSDAHELAQLRRAPLQFGEFTGDERAAKIGGRQVLVRTGDGALGHGRYLGWVERKEVVITVMAGQPLVPELGKIVKGIRLS
;
A
#
# COMPACT_ATOMS: atom_id res chain seq x y z
N MET A 1 17.18 -6.70 -24.92
CA MET A 1 16.74 -7.69 -23.92
C MET A 1 15.22 -7.72 -23.93
N ILE A 2 14.59 -8.81 -24.38
CA ILE A 2 13.15 -8.89 -24.60
C ILE A 2 12.46 -9.15 -23.25
N THR A 3 11.70 -8.17 -22.75
CA THR A 3 10.91 -8.28 -21.53
C THR A 3 9.78 -9.28 -21.76
N LYS A 4 9.88 -10.46 -21.17
CA LYS A 4 8.80 -11.46 -21.18
C LYS A 4 7.57 -10.89 -20.45
N ARG A 5 6.47 -10.69 -21.17
CA ARG A 5 5.12 -10.54 -20.58
C ARG A 5 4.85 -11.74 -19.67
N SER A 6 4.29 -11.51 -18.48
CA SER A 6 3.93 -12.60 -17.55
C SER A 6 3.01 -13.58 -18.27
N LYS A 7 3.40 -14.87 -18.27
CA LYS A 7 2.59 -15.96 -18.80
C LYS A 7 1.35 -16.17 -17.92
N ALA A 8 0.27 -16.55 -18.58
CA ALA A 8 -1.12 -16.61 -18.11
C ALA A 8 -1.40 -17.46 -16.85
N ASN A 9 -2.42 -16.99 -16.10
CA ASN A 9 -3.49 -17.76 -15.47
C ASN A 9 -3.19 -18.72 -14.31
N LYS A 10 -2.46 -18.27 -13.28
CA LYS A 10 -2.93 -18.58 -11.92
C LYS A 10 -3.73 -17.38 -11.45
N ALA A 11 -5.04 -17.55 -11.31
CA ALA A 11 -5.83 -16.56 -10.59
C ALA A 11 -5.25 -16.49 -9.18
N ASP A 12 -4.66 -15.36 -8.79
CA ASP A 12 -4.22 -15.13 -7.43
C ASP A 12 -5.48 -15.07 -6.55
N SER A 13 -5.86 -16.23 -6.01
CA SER A 13 -6.99 -16.35 -5.11
C SER A 13 -6.52 -16.00 -3.69
N PRO A 14 -7.21 -15.14 -2.94
CA PRO A 14 -6.87 -14.92 -1.55
C PRO A 14 -7.03 -16.21 -0.71
N PRO A 15 -6.53 -16.24 0.53
CA PRO A 15 -6.76 -17.36 1.45
C PRO A 15 -8.26 -17.72 1.55
N ARG A 16 -8.57 -18.99 1.84
CA ARG A 16 -9.95 -19.47 1.97
C ARG A 16 -10.73 -18.59 2.96
N GLY A 17 -11.88 -18.09 2.53
CA GLY A 17 -12.75 -17.22 3.34
C GLY A 17 -12.60 -15.72 3.05
N VAL A 18 -11.56 -15.29 2.32
CA VAL A 18 -11.34 -13.87 2.00
C VAL A 18 -11.81 -13.53 0.58
N THR A 19 -12.39 -12.33 0.41
CA THR A 19 -12.90 -11.88 -0.89
C THR A 19 -11.78 -11.47 -1.84
N ALA A 20 -11.71 -12.08 -3.03
CA ALA A 20 -10.71 -11.74 -4.05
C ALA A 20 -10.87 -10.29 -4.54
N ILE A 21 -9.75 -9.63 -4.82
CA ILE A 21 -9.73 -8.33 -5.50
C ILE A 21 -9.58 -8.55 -7.00
N LYS A 22 -10.34 -7.84 -7.85
CA LYS A 22 -10.14 -7.94 -9.30
C LYS A 22 -8.98 -7.05 -9.76
N GLY A 23 -8.67 -6.01 -9.00
CA GLY A 23 -7.52 -5.15 -9.22
C GLY A 23 -7.49 -3.91 -8.34
N LEU A 24 -6.38 -3.19 -8.40
CA LEU A 24 -6.20 -1.88 -7.77
C LEU A 24 -6.09 -0.81 -8.86
N ARG A 25 -6.86 0.28 -8.71
CA ARG A 25 -6.72 1.49 -9.53
C ARG A 25 -6.20 2.63 -8.65
N VAL A 26 -5.15 3.30 -9.11
CA VAL A 26 -4.59 4.50 -8.49
C VAL A 26 -4.71 5.66 -9.48
N ASN A 27 -5.70 6.54 -9.25
CA ASN A 27 -6.01 7.63 -10.17
C ASN A 27 -5.12 8.87 -10.01
N HIS A 28 -4.26 8.90 -8.99
CA HIS A 28 -3.35 10.00 -8.73
C HIS A 28 -1.96 9.47 -8.41
N ILE A 29 -1.05 9.58 -9.37
CA ILE A 29 0.37 9.30 -9.23
C ILE A 29 1.11 10.61 -9.56
N PRO A 30 1.83 11.20 -8.60
CA PRO A 30 2.53 12.47 -8.80
C PRO A 30 3.54 12.42 -9.94
N LYS A 31 3.76 13.57 -10.61
CA LYS A 31 4.66 13.66 -11.76
C LYS A 31 6.08 13.22 -11.39
N GLY A 32 6.66 12.34 -12.21
CA GLY A 32 7.99 11.76 -11.99
C GLY A 32 7.96 10.34 -11.42
N PHE A 33 6.86 9.91 -10.80
CA PHE A 33 6.70 8.55 -10.27
C PHE A 33 6.28 7.55 -11.36
N THR A 34 7.18 7.29 -12.32
CA THR A 34 6.86 6.52 -13.54
C THR A 34 7.30 5.06 -13.48
N TYR A 35 8.24 4.71 -12.59
CA TYR A 35 8.73 3.33 -12.49
C TYR A 35 7.82 2.49 -11.60
N GLY A 36 6.98 1.66 -12.23
CA GLY A 36 6.03 0.77 -11.55
C GLY A 36 6.56 -0.64 -11.34
N GLN A 37 6.42 -1.19 -10.11
CA GLN A 37 6.58 -2.62 -9.84
C GLN A 37 5.34 -3.19 -9.15
N VAL A 38 5.02 -4.45 -9.45
CA VAL A 38 4.01 -5.24 -8.73
C VAL A 38 4.69 -6.41 -8.03
N ARG A 39 4.38 -6.62 -6.76
CA ARG A 39 4.85 -7.77 -5.96
C ARG A 39 3.64 -8.47 -5.36
N VAL A 40 3.66 -9.80 -5.38
CA VAL A 40 2.64 -10.63 -4.74
C VAL A 40 3.32 -11.50 -3.70
N GLY A 41 2.76 -11.54 -2.50
CA GLY A 41 3.30 -12.30 -1.38
C GLY A 41 2.18 -12.99 -0.59
N ALA A 42 2.52 -14.06 0.10
CA ALA A 42 1.65 -14.71 1.07
C ALA A 42 2.50 -15.20 2.25
N HIS A 43 2.08 -14.87 3.46
CA HIS A 43 2.76 -15.20 4.72
C HIS A 43 1.78 -14.99 5.87
N ASP A 44 2.00 -15.63 7.02
CA ASP A 44 1.26 -15.36 8.27
C ASP A 44 -0.27 -15.30 8.12
N GLY A 45 -0.84 -16.14 7.25
CA GLY A 45 -2.28 -16.17 6.98
C GLY A 45 -2.82 -15.01 6.12
N ILE A 46 -1.96 -14.12 5.65
CA ILE A 46 -2.31 -12.99 4.79
C ILE A 46 -1.80 -13.15 3.35
N ARG A 47 -2.46 -12.45 2.43
CA ARG A 47 -1.98 -12.28 1.04
C ARG A 47 -1.85 -10.80 0.72
N GLU A 48 -0.69 -10.42 0.21
CA GLU A 48 -0.35 -9.02 -0.09
C GLU A 48 -0.11 -8.82 -1.59
N TYR A 49 -0.66 -7.71 -2.10
CA TYR A 49 -0.41 -7.21 -3.46
C TYR A 49 0.20 -5.81 -3.34
N GLY A 50 1.50 -5.71 -3.54
CA GLY A 50 2.25 -4.46 -3.49
C GLY A 50 2.39 -3.82 -4.86
N TYR A 51 2.14 -2.52 -4.92
CA TYR A 51 2.28 -1.67 -6.10
C TYR A 51 3.22 -0.53 -5.70
N GLN A 52 4.37 -0.46 -6.35
CA GLN A 52 5.39 0.52 -6.05
C GLN A 52 5.59 1.44 -7.24
N TRP A 53 5.65 2.74 -6.98
CA TRP A 53 6.11 3.76 -7.91
C TRP A 53 7.32 4.48 -7.32
N SER A 54 8.32 4.76 -8.14
CA SER A 54 9.46 5.59 -7.75
C SER A 54 9.78 6.64 -8.80
N ASP A 55 10.33 7.76 -8.32
CA ASP A 55 10.93 8.79 -9.15
C ASP A 55 12.37 8.39 -9.52
N ASN A 56 12.70 8.41 -10.81
CA ASN A 56 13.99 7.96 -11.34
C ASN A 56 14.95 9.09 -11.70
N ARG A 57 14.65 10.34 -11.32
CA ARG A 57 15.59 11.45 -11.45
C ARG A 57 16.83 11.19 -10.58
N ASP A 58 18.01 11.30 -11.19
CA ASP A 58 19.29 10.84 -10.62
C ASP A 58 19.83 11.71 -9.47
N ASP A 59 19.20 12.86 -9.19
CA ASP A 59 19.67 13.86 -8.24
C ASP A 59 19.23 13.62 -6.78
N ILE A 60 18.33 12.67 -6.51
CA ILE A 60 17.73 12.45 -5.18
C ILE A 60 17.61 10.96 -4.85
N ASP A 61 17.96 10.61 -3.59
CA ASP A 61 17.84 9.25 -3.04
C ASP A 61 16.46 8.62 -3.34
N ARG A 62 16.47 7.55 -4.13
CA ARG A 62 15.28 6.81 -4.58
C ARG A 62 14.40 6.34 -3.43
N LYS A 63 14.96 6.11 -2.23
CA LYS A 63 14.19 5.73 -1.04
C LYS A 63 13.27 6.86 -0.59
N ARG A 64 13.72 8.12 -0.73
CA ARG A 64 12.95 9.31 -0.33
C ARG A 64 11.79 9.65 -1.27
N ARG A 65 11.80 9.11 -2.49
CA ARG A 65 10.76 9.31 -3.52
C ARG A 65 10.14 8.00 -3.95
N SER A 66 9.55 7.30 -2.98
CA SER A 66 8.80 6.09 -3.25
C SER A 66 7.34 6.22 -2.79
N LEU A 67 6.44 5.70 -3.61
CA LEU A 67 5.03 5.49 -3.29
C LEU A 67 4.78 3.99 -3.31
N TRP A 68 4.37 3.42 -2.20
CA TRP A 68 4.03 2.02 -2.10
C TRP A 68 2.59 1.94 -1.67
N VAL A 69 1.75 1.26 -2.45
CA VAL A 69 0.38 0.93 -2.09
C VAL A 69 0.30 -0.58 -2.00
N ARG A 70 -0.20 -1.12 -0.90
CA ARG A 70 -0.42 -2.56 -0.75
C ARG A 70 -1.88 -2.84 -0.47
N VAL A 71 -2.38 -3.88 -1.09
CA VAL A 71 -3.67 -4.47 -0.74
C VAL A 71 -3.39 -5.74 0.02
N VAL A 72 -3.89 -5.83 1.25
CA VAL A 72 -3.68 -6.96 2.15
C VAL A 72 -5.02 -7.63 2.41
N CYS A 73 -5.10 -8.89 2.03
CA CYS A 73 -6.22 -9.78 2.29
C CYS A 73 -5.96 -10.51 3.60
N TRP A 74 -6.69 -10.12 4.65
CA TRP A 74 -6.51 -10.64 6.01
C TRP A 74 -7.86 -10.85 6.70
N SER A 75 -8.12 -12.08 7.16
CA SER A 75 -9.41 -12.49 7.73
C SER A 75 -9.88 -11.60 8.88
N ASP A 76 -8.97 -11.10 9.69
CA ASP A 76 -9.33 -10.42 10.95
C ASP A 76 -9.43 -8.90 10.78
N ALA A 77 -9.40 -8.40 9.54
CA ALA A 77 -9.54 -6.99 9.21
C ALA A 77 -11.02 -6.59 9.05
N HIS A 78 -11.63 -6.11 10.11
CA HIS A 78 -13.01 -5.62 10.14
C HIS A 78 -13.09 -4.16 10.55
N GLU A 79 -12.16 -3.72 11.40
CA GLU A 79 -12.13 -2.41 12.01
C GLU A 79 -10.73 -1.80 11.94
N LEU A 80 -10.69 -0.47 11.96
CA LEU A 80 -9.44 0.29 11.90
C LEU A 80 -8.47 -0.09 13.02
N ALA A 81 -8.97 -0.37 14.23
CA ALA A 81 -8.15 -0.71 15.39
C ALA A 81 -7.36 -2.02 15.21
N GLN A 82 -7.86 -2.94 14.39
CA GLN A 82 -7.22 -4.24 14.16
C GLN A 82 -5.96 -4.13 13.30
N LEU A 83 -5.75 -3.02 12.59
CA LEU A 83 -4.50 -2.81 11.85
C LEU A 83 -3.25 -2.82 12.74
N ARG A 84 -3.38 -2.53 14.04
CA ARG A 84 -2.28 -2.57 15.01
C ARG A 84 -1.69 -3.96 15.25
N ARG A 85 -2.49 -5.00 15.03
CA ARG A 85 -2.09 -6.41 15.19
C ARG A 85 -1.95 -7.12 13.83
N ALA A 86 -2.01 -6.38 12.72
CA ALA A 86 -1.88 -6.96 11.39
C ALA A 86 -0.44 -7.49 11.21
N PRO A 87 -0.25 -8.74 10.73
CA PRO A 87 1.07 -9.34 10.55
C PRO A 87 1.73 -8.84 9.25
N LEU A 88 1.92 -7.52 9.14
CA LEU A 88 2.47 -6.89 7.93
C LEU A 88 3.99 -7.00 7.93
N GLN A 89 4.57 -7.55 6.87
CA GLN A 89 6.04 -7.68 6.76
C GLN A 89 6.77 -6.33 6.69
N PHE A 90 6.08 -5.28 6.24
CA PHE A 90 6.70 -4.00 5.95
C PHE A 90 5.81 -2.87 6.45
N GLY A 91 6.23 -2.12 7.46
CA GLY A 91 5.44 -1.04 8.02
C GLY A 91 4.28 -1.59 8.86
N GLU A 92 4.49 -1.61 10.17
CA GLU A 92 3.52 -2.04 11.17
C GLU A 92 2.82 -0.82 11.78
N PHE A 93 1.67 -1.00 12.41
CA PHE A 93 1.04 0.05 13.21
C PHE A 93 1.29 -0.20 14.69
N THR A 94 2.54 0.02 15.11
CA THR A 94 3.01 -0.12 16.47
C THR A 94 3.65 1.21 16.93
N GLY A 95 3.38 1.63 18.18
CA GLY A 95 3.94 2.84 18.78
C GLY A 95 3.08 4.10 18.62
N ASP A 96 3.66 5.17 18.06
CA ASP A 96 3.06 6.51 17.96
C ASP A 96 2.12 6.66 16.74
N GLU A 97 1.19 5.72 16.55
CA GLU A 97 0.16 5.87 15.53
C GLU A 97 -1.04 6.71 16.00
N ARG A 98 -1.64 7.45 15.05
CA ARG A 98 -2.87 8.21 15.30
C ARG A 98 -3.92 7.93 14.24
N ALA A 99 -5.18 7.92 14.66
CA ALA A 99 -6.30 7.93 13.72
C ALA A 99 -6.44 9.32 13.09
N ALA A 100 -6.73 9.37 11.79
CA ALA A 100 -6.98 10.60 11.06
C ALA A 100 -7.94 10.36 9.89
N LYS A 101 -8.51 11.44 9.36
CA LYS A 101 -9.27 11.42 8.11
C LYS A 101 -8.42 11.97 6.97
N ILE A 102 -8.06 11.12 6.01
CA ILE A 102 -7.22 11.51 4.84
C ILE A 102 -7.90 11.04 3.56
N GLY A 103 -8.03 11.93 2.57
CA GLY A 103 -8.64 11.60 1.28
C GLY A 103 -10.09 11.09 1.39
N GLY A 104 -10.79 11.46 2.47
CA GLY A 104 -12.15 10.99 2.78
C GLY A 104 -12.22 9.69 3.59
N ARG A 105 -11.09 9.04 3.88
CA ARG A 105 -11.04 7.76 4.59
C ARG A 105 -10.56 7.91 6.03
N GLN A 106 -11.09 7.07 6.91
CA GLN A 106 -10.55 6.88 8.27
C GLN A 106 -9.32 5.98 8.19
N VAL A 107 -8.17 6.50 8.62
CA VAL A 107 -6.87 5.84 8.47
C VAL A 107 -6.13 5.83 9.81
N LEU A 108 -5.31 4.81 10.05
CA LEU A 108 -4.20 4.89 11.00
C LEU A 108 -3.01 5.49 10.28
N VAL A 109 -2.32 6.40 10.94
CA VAL A 109 -1.17 7.13 10.39
C VAL A 109 -0.03 7.05 11.37
N ARG A 110 1.17 6.77 10.85
CA ARG A 110 2.42 6.91 11.59
C ARG A 110 3.45 7.64 10.74
N THR A 111 4.46 8.21 11.39
CA THR A 111 5.66 8.67 10.70
C THR A 111 6.37 7.46 10.09
N GLY A 112 6.77 7.56 8.83
CA GLY A 112 7.62 6.55 8.21
C GLY A 112 9.08 6.96 8.43
N ASP A 113 9.85 6.11 9.09
CA ASP A 113 11.27 6.31 9.43
C ASP A 113 12.12 5.04 9.22
N GLY A 114 11.58 4.03 8.53
CA GLY A 114 12.21 2.72 8.34
C GLY A 114 12.92 2.55 6.98
N ALA A 115 13.06 1.28 6.55
CA ALA A 115 13.78 0.87 5.34
C ALA A 115 13.35 1.57 4.02
N LEU A 116 12.16 2.17 4.01
CA LEU A 116 11.58 2.91 2.89
C LEU A 116 11.80 4.43 2.98
N GLY A 117 12.59 4.89 3.95
CA GLY A 117 12.96 6.29 4.14
C GLY A 117 11.94 7.11 4.94
N HIS A 118 12.27 8.40 5.13
CA HIS A 118 11.42 9.36 5.80
C HIS A 118 10.14 9.64 4.98
N GLY A 119 8.99 9.63 5.64
CA GLY A 119 7.71 9.84 4.98
C GLY A 119 6.51 9.64 5.88
N ARG A 120 5.40 9.20 5.29
CA ARG A 120 4.19 8.87 6.03
C ARG A 120 3.69 7.50 5.63
N TYR A 121 3.45 6.69 6.66
CA TYR A 121 2.81 5.39 6.51
C TYR A 121 1.39 5.49 7.02
N LEU A 122 0.43 4.98 6.23
CA LEU A 122 -0.97 4.97 6.61
C LEU A 122 -1.66 3.70 6.16
N GLY A 123 -2.77 3.36 6.79
CA GLY A 123 -3.56 2.19 6.42
C GLY A 123 -5.00 2.30 6.89
N TRP A 124 -5.88 1.59 6.19
CA TRP A 124 -7.29 1.50 6.54
C TRP A 124 -7.91 0.18 6.08
N VAL A 125 -9.03 -0.19 6.69
CA VAL A 125 -9.91 -1.26 6.19
C VAL A 125 -10.76 -0.67 5.07
N GLU A 126 -10.54 -1.07 3.82
CA GLU A 126 -11.33 -0.60 2.67
C GLU A 126 -12.71 -1.27 2.65
N ARG A 127 -12.73 -2.57 2.99
CA ARG A 127 -13.94 -3.36 3.28
C ARG A 127 -13.53 -4.54 4.16
N LYS A 128 -14.51 -5.29 4.66
CA LYS A 128 -14.26 -6.51 5.45
C LYS A 128 -13.20 -7.38 4.75
N GLU A 129 -12.18 -7.75 5.52
CA GLU A 129 -11.03 -8.59 5.17
C GLU A 129 -10.03 -7.98 4.18
N VAL A 130 -10.21 -6.72 3.79
CA VAL A 130 -9.33 -6.05 2.83
C VAL A 130 -8.80 -4.74 3.41
N VAL A 131 -7.51 -4.74 3.69
CA VAL A 131 -6.75 -3.58 4.16
C VAL A 131 -5.99 -2.97 3.00
N ILE A 132 -5.93 -1.65 2.95
CA ILE A 132 -5.01 -0.94 2.07
C ILE A 132 -4.01 -0.20 2.95
N THR A 133 -2.72 -0.34 2.62
CA THR A 133 -1.65 0.42 3.26
C THR A 133 -0.90 1.23 2.22
N VAL A 134 -0.48 2.44 2.61
CA VAL A 134 0.26 3.36 1.76
C VAL A 134 1.47 3.85 2.51
N MET A 135 2.66 3.64 1.94
CA MET A 135 3.89 4.31 2.34
C MET A 135 4.21 5.36 1.27
N ALA A 136 4.23 6.62 1.68
CA ALA A 136 4.56 7.74 0.82
C ALA A 136 5.82 8.42 1.36
N GLY A 137 6.87 8.48 0.54
CA GLY A 137 8.07 9.24 0.85
C GLY A 137 7.77 10.73 1.08
N GLN A 138 8.65 11.41 1.81
CA GLN A 138 8.45 12.78 2.29
C GLN A 138 7.93 13.79 1.22
N PRO A 139 8.42 13.81 -0.04
CA PRO A 139 7.91 14.73 -1.06
C PRO A 139 6.44 14.51 -1.44
N LEU A 140 5.90 13.33 -1.17
CA LEU A 140 4.51 12.98 -1.47
C LEU A 140 3.54 13.28 -0.33
N VAL A 141 4.06 13.57 0.87
CA VAL A 141 3.24 13.84 2.05
C VAL A 141 2.19 14.94 1.81
N PRO A 142 2.51 16.05 1.14
CA PRO A 142 1.52 17.09 0.81
C PRO A 142 0.38 16.60 -0.11
N GLU A 143 0.60 15.55 -0.88
CA GLU A 143 -0.36 15.01 -1.86
C GLU A 143 -1.14 13.78 -1.36
N LEU A 144 -0.88 13.32 -0.12
CA LEU A 144 -1.49 12.12 0.45
C LEU A 144 -3.01 12.09 0.33
N GLY A 145 -3.68 13.23 0.55
CA GLY A 145 -5.13 13.33 0.42
C GLY A 145 -5.62 12.96 -0.99
N LYS A 146 -4.90 13.40 -2.03
CA LYS A 146 -5.23 13.10 -3.43
C LYS A 146 -4.91 11.65 -3.79
N ILE A 147 -3.74 11.17 -3.37
CA ILE A 147 -3.32 9.77 -3.56
C ILE A 147 -4.36 8.83 -2.95
N VAL A 148 -4.67 9.00 -1.66
CA VAL A 148 -5.65 8.17 -0.94
C VAL A 148 -7.00 8.23 -1.65
N LYS A 149 -7.55 9.43 -1.90
CA LYS A 149 -8.84 9.59 -2.59
C LYS A 149 -8.87 8.91 -3.96
N GLY A 150 -7.73 8.86 -4.66
CA GLY A 150 -7.58 8.26 -5.98
C GLY A 150 -7.49 6.73 -5.99
N ILE A 151 -7.25 6.09 -4.85
CA ILE A 151 -7.18 4.62 -4.73
C ILE A 151 -8.59 4.04 -4.76
N ARG A 152 -8.81 3.02 -5.61
CA ARG A 152 -10.05 2.25 -5.69
C ARG A 152 -9.75 0.77 -5.95
N LEU A 153 -10.50 -0.12 -5.28
CA LEU A 153 -10.53 -1.54 -5.63
C LEU A 153 -11.53 -1.80 -6.75
N SER A 154 -11.20 -2.72 -7.64
CA SER A 154 -12.06 -3.21 -8.74
C SER A 154 -12.64 -4.58 -8.43
#